data_AF-T0J0H4-F1
#
_entry.id   AF-T0J0H4-F1
#
_cell.length_a   1.000
_cell.length_b   1.000
_cell.length_c   1.000
_cell.angle_alpha   90.00
_cell.angle_beta   90.00
_cell.angle_gamma   90.00
#
_symmetry.space_group_name_H-M   'P 1'
#
loop_
_entity.id
_entity.type
_entity.pdbx_description
1 polymer ?
#
loop_
_entity_poly.entity_id
_entity_poly.type
_entity_poly.pdbx_seq_one_letter_code
_entity_poly.pdbx_strand_id
1 'polypeptide(L)'
;MIDLHAQWIASMRAGRYDEAWTIAGHVLDSRDPGTRDDAALPYHQRWVWDGRPVAGRRVVVRCYHGLGDTLQFARFLPLLAQRAASVTLEVQRSLVDLIRAAGWPIEVVAFDEQHPIPCGEVDVEITELDFALRAPPELAPPPYLNAPRAILPPGTIAICHQAGGWDGERSVPQGLFAPICALAPCITLVAEPSELDVINRLGCPLDMGATAALVAEASLVITVDTMIAHLAGALQKPTWLLLKARPDWRWPAEGAGSAWYPHMKLYRQPRAGDWKTVMARVTHDLSACHALDARSFT
;
A
#
# COMPACT_ATOMS: atom_id res chain seq x y z
N MET A 1 24.49 -4.91 -21.39
CA MET A 1 24.18 -3.85 -20.41
C MET A 1 23.58 -4.51 -19.19
N ILE A 2 24.05 -4.14 -18.00
CA ILE A 2 23.45 -4.59 -16.75
C ILE A 2 22.11 -3.88 -16.59
N ASP A 3 21.01 -4.64 -16.47
CA ASP A 3 19.69 -4.08 -16.17
C ASP A 3 19.60 -3.80 -14.66
N LEU A 4 19.97 -2.57 -14.28
CA LEU A 4 19.93 -2.11 -12.90
C LEU A 4 18.51 -2.16 -12.31
N HIS A 5 17.48 -1.98 -13.13
CA HIS A 5 16.11 -2.01 -12.67
C HIS A 5 15.69 -3.43 -12.27
N ALA A 6 16.00 -4.43 -13.10
CA ALA A 6 15.74 -5.83 -12.75
C ALA A 6 16.50 -6.27 -11.49
N GLN A 7 17.75 -5.81 -11.31
CA GLN A 7 18.53 -6.09 -10.11
C GLN A 7 17.93 -5.43 -8.86
N TRP A 8 17.50 -4.17 -8.98
CA TRP A 8 16.83 -3.47 -7.90
C TRP A 8 15.56 -4.21 -7.46
N ILE A 9 14.71 -4.63 -8.40
CA ILE A 9 13.51 -5.44 -8.11
C ILE A 9 13.89 -6.73 -7.39
N ALA A 10 14.92 -7.44 -7.86
CA ALA A 10 15.36 -8.69 -7.26
C ALA A 10 15.87 -8.51 -5.82
N SER A 11 16.60 -7.43 -5.54
CA SER A 11 17.09 -7.12 -4.19
C SER A 11 15.96 -6.68 -3.26
N MET A 12 15.03 -5.84 -3.72
CA MET A 12 13.84 -5.46 -2.94
C MET A 12 12.98 -6.68 -2.56
N ARG A 13 12.69 -7.57 -3.50
CA ARG A 13 11.88 -8.78 -3.23
C ARG A 13 12.55 -9.76 -2.27
N ALA A 14 13.89 -9.74 -2.22
CA ALA A 14 14.66 -10.61 -1.36
C ALA A 14 14.99 -9.98 0.01
N GLY A 15 14.50 -8.77 0.29
CA GLY A 15 14.81 -8.05 1.53
C GLY A 15 16.27 -7.58 1.63
N ARG A 16 17.01 -7.55 0.52
CA ARG A 16 18.39 -7.03 0.46
C ARG A 16 18.35 -5.52 0.22
N TYR A 17 17.80 -4.79 1.18
CA TYR A 17 17.52 -3.35 1.04
C TYR A 17 18.79 -2.52 0.83
N ASP A 18 19.89 -2.86 1.50
CA ASP A 18 21.17 -2.15 1.31
C ASP A 18 21.66 -2.21 -0.15
N GLU A 19 21.57 -3.38 -0.79
CA GLU A 19 21.92 -3.53 -2.21
C GLU A 19 20.98 -2.70 -3.11
N ALA A 20 19.67 -2.77 -2.83
CA ALA A 20 18.68 -2.00 -3.58
C ALA A 20 18.93 -0.48 -3.46
N TRP A 21 19.27 0.00 -2.26
CA TRP A 21 19.60 1.39 -2.02
C TRP A 21 20.94 1.82 -2.64
N THR A 22 21.92 0.92 -2.74
CA THR A 22 23.14 1.19 -3.52
C THR A 22 22.81 1.39 -4.99
N ILE A 23 21.93 0.57 -5.57
CA ILE A 23 21.46 0.76 -6.95
C ILE A 23 20.69 2.08 -7.08
N ALA A 24 19.79 2.38 -6.14
CA ALA A 24 19.04 3.64 -6.13
C ALA A 24 19.96 4.86 -6.04
N GLY A 25 21.05 4.78 -5.28
CA GLY A 25 22.10 5.81 -5.23
C GLY A 25 22.76 6.06 -6.58
N HIS A 26 23.15 5.00 -7.31
CA HIS A 26 23.70 5.17 -8.66
C HIS A 26 22.70 5.81 -9.62
N VAL A 27 21.41 5.46 -9.51
CA VAL A 27 20.36 6.08 -10.33
C VAL A 27 20.23 7.57 -9.97
N LEU A 28 20.20 7.90 -8.69
CA LEU A 28 20.14 9.27 -8.19
C LEU A 28 21.31 10.13 -8.69
N ASP A 29 22.54 9.61 -8.59
CA ASP A 29 23.77 10.29 -9.04
C ASP A 29 23.81 10.51 -10.56
N SER A 30 23.04 9.71 -11.32
CA SER A 30 22.95 9.82 -12.78
C SER A 30 21.90 10.81 -13.27
N ARG A 31 21.02 11.32 -12.39
CA ARG A 31 19.96 12.27 -12.76
C ARG A 31 20.57 13.63 -13.11
N ASP A 32 20.12 14.22 -14.22
CA ASP A 32 20.48 15.60 -14.56
C ASP A 32 19.75 16.57 -13.62
N PRO A 33 20.45 17.34 -12.77
CA PRO A 33 19.82 18.30 -11.85
C PRO A 33 18.89 19.32 -12.53
N GLY A 34 19.11 19.62 -13.83
CA GLY A 34 18.26 20.50 -14.62
C GLY A 34 16.86 19.94 -14.90
N THR A 35 16.65 18.63 -14.68
CA THR A 35 15.36 17.94 -14.88
C THR A 35 14.59 17.71 -13.57
N ARG A 36 15.11 18.22 -12.45
CA ARG A 36 14.47 18.08 -11.14
C ARG A 36 13.13 18.80 -11.13
N ASP A 37 12.08 18.07 -10.75
CA ASP A 37 10.67 18.54 -10.76
C ASP A 37 10.25 19.19 -12.09
N ASP A 38 10.61 18.58 -13.22
CA ASP A 38 10.30 19.09 -14.56
C ASP A 38 8.78 19.25 -14.77
N ALA A 39 8.34 20.49 -14.94
CA ALA A 39 6.96 20.86 -15.15
C ALA A 39 6.36 20.28 -16.45
N ALA A 40 7.18 19.90 -17.42
CA ALA A 40 6.74 19.26 -18.66
C ALA A 40 6.31 17.80 -18.47
N LEU A 41 6.69 17.18 -17.34
CA LEU A 41 6.34 15.80 -17.03
C LEU A 41 5.08 15.73 -16.15
N PRO A 42 4.25 14.68 -16.30
CA PRO A 42 3.25 14.33 -15.30
C PRO A 42 3.90 14.12 -13.94
N TYR A 43 3.23 14.50 -12.84
CA TYR A 43 3.79 14.41 -11.47
C TYR A 43 4.37 13.03 -11.12
N HIS A 44 3.69 11.94 -11.48
CA HIS A 44 4.15 10.56 -11.24
C HIS A 44 5.41 10.16 -12.03
N GLN A 45 5.93 11.00 -12.91
CA GLN A 45 7.19 10.81 -13.65
C GLN A 45 8.28 11.77 -13.17
N ARG A 46 7.95 12.70 -12.27
CA ARG A 46 8.90 13.66 -11.72
C ARG A 46 9.69 13.04 -10.58
N TRP A 47 10.88 13.58 -10.38
CA TRP A 47 11.71 13.30 -9.22
C TRP A 47 12.04 14.61 -8.52
N VAL A 48 12.05 14.58 -7.18
CA VAL A 48 12.21 15.79 -6.36
C VAL A 48 13.39 15.70 -5.41
N TRP A 49 13.81 14.49 -5.02
CA TRP A 49 14.93 14.32 -4.11
C TRP A 49 16.26 14.27 -4.86
N ASP A 50 17.22 15.05 -4.39
CA ASP A 50 18.56 15.19 -4.97
C ASP A 50 19.66 14.60 -4.06
N GLY A 51 19.28 13.73 -3.11
CA GLY A 51 20.21 13.07 -2.21
C GLY A 51 20.62 13.91 -1.00
N ARG A 52 20.18 15.16 -0.89
CA ARG A 52 20.48 15.98 0.28
C ARG A 52 19.93 15.32 1.56
N PRO A 53 20.71 15.37 2.66
CA PRO A 53 20.31 14.75 3.92
C PRO A 53 19.10 15.46 4.52
N VAL A 54 18.16 14.66 5.04
CA VAL A 54 16.94 15.15 5.71
C VAL A 54 17.18 15.63 7.15
N ALA A 55 18.28 15.20 7.78
CA ALA A 55 18.54 15.45 9.19
C ALA A 55 18.71 16.95 9.50
N GLY A 56 17.94 17.45 10.47
CA GLY A 56 17.95 18.86 10.88
C GLY A 56 17.42 19.84 9.82
N ARG A 57 16.77 19.36 8.75
CA ARG A 57 16.23 20.20 7.66
C ARG A 57 14.72 20.35 7.75
N ARG A 58 14.20 21.40 7.11
CA ARG A 58 12.78 21.54 6.82
C ARG A 58 12.47 20.73 5.56
N VAL A 59 11.80 19.60 5.74
CA VAL A 59 11.56 18.62 4.68
C VAL A 59 10.13 18.74 4.18
N VAL A 60 9.97 18.82 2.86
CA VAL A 60 8.67 18.64 2.19
C VAL A 60 8.63 17.23 1.61
N VAL A 61 7.65 16.44 2.04
CA VAL A 61 7.40 15.10 1.50
C VAL A 61 6.31 15.21 0.43
N ARG A 62 6.59 14.75 -0.78
CA ARG A 62 5.70 14.79 -1.94
C ARG A 62 5.10 13.41 -2.20
N CYS A 63 3.79 13.34 -2.43
CA CYS A 63 3.07 12.11 -2.77
C CYS A 63 2.57 12.15 -4.22
N TYR A 64 3.47 11.94 -5.18
CA TYR A 64 3.15 12.08 -6.62
C TYR A 64 2.63 10.80 -7.27
N HIS A 65 2.76 9.66 -6.58
CA HIS A 65 2.32 8.36 -7.06
C HIS A 65 0.91 7.98 -6.55
N GLY A 66 0.58 6.68 -6.58
CA GLY A 66 -0.74 6.20 -6.22
C GLY A 66 -1.03 6.24 -4.72
N LEU A 67 -2.30 6.15 -4.35
CA LEU A 67 -2.72 6.12 -2.94
C LEU A 67 -2.09 4.95 -2.17
N GLY A 68 -1.89 3.79 -2.83
CA GLY A 68 -1.23 2.63 -2.23
C GLY A 68 0.23 2.91 -1.85
N ASP A 69 0.95 3.68 -2.67
CA ASP A 69 2.33 4.09 -2.42
C ASP A 69 2.40 4.99 -1.20
N THR A 70 1.53 6.00 -1.16
CA THR A 70 1.40 6.87 0.00
C THR A 70 1.12 6.06 1.26
N LEU A 71 0.12 5.19 1.23
CA LEU A 71 -0.26 4.37 2.40
C LEU A 71 0.85 3.42 2.85
N GLN A 72 1.62 2.86 1.92
CA GLN A 72 2.75 2.00 2.26
C GLN A 72 3.88 2.78 2.94
N PHE A 73 4.31 3.87 2.33
CA PHE A 73 5.50 4.59 2.77
C PHE A 73 5.23 5.63 3.87
N ALA A 74 3.96 5.97 4.14
CA ALA A 74 3.58 6.80 5.29
C ALA A 74 4.10 6.25 6.63
N ARG A 75 4.39 4.94 6.70
CA ARG A 75 5.06 4.28 7.83
C ARG A 75 6.37 4.95 8.26
N PHE A 76 7.07 5.62 7.34
CA PHE A 76 8.37 6.23 7.61
C PHE A 76 8.26 7.68 8.07
N LEU A 77 7.08 8.30 7.98
CA LEU A 77 6.86 9.69 8.40
C LEU A 77 7.18 9.93 9.90
N PRO A 78 6.83 9.03 10.84
CA PRO A 78 7.25 9.18 12.24
C PRO A 78 8.77 9.18 12.42
N LEU A 79 9.48 8.33 11.68
CA LEU A 79 10.94 8.25 11.74
C LEU A 79 11.59 9.50 11.13
N LEU A 80 11.03 10.00 10.02
CA LEU A 80 11.47 11.26 9.42
C LEU A 80 11.28 12.43 10.39
N ALA A 81 10.12 12.52 11.05
CA ALA A 81 9.81 13.60 11.99
C ALA A 81 10.74 13.64 13.21
N GLN A 82 11.36 12.51 13.59
CA GLN A 82 12.37 12.46 14.65
C GLN A 82 13.74 12.99 14.19
N ARG A 83 14.02 13.00 12.88
CA ARG A 83 15.33 13.36 12.31
C ARG A 83 15.34 14.74 11.66
N ALA A 84 14.23 15.14 11.04
CA ALA A 84 14.07 16.44 10.40
C ALA A 84 13.83 17.56 11.45
N ALA A 85 14.09 18.81 11.08
CA ALA A 85 13.71 19.96 11.90
C ALA A 85 12.19 20.23 11.83
N SER A 86 11.59 20.02 10.66
CA SER A 86 10.14 20.00 10.46
C SER A 86 9.80 19.16 9.23
N VAL A 87 8.58 18.63 9.18
CA VAL A 87 8.07 17.86 8.05
C VAL A 87 6.73 18.44 7.63
N THR A 88 6.61 18.79 6.35
CA THR A 88 5.33 19.09 5.70
C THR A 88 5.06 18.01 4.66
N LEU A 89 3.96 17.29 4.80
CA LEU A 89 3.50 16.29 3.85
C LEU A 89 2.47 16.91 2.92
N GLU A 90 2.78 16.96 1.62
CA GLU A 90 1.83 17.29 0.57
C GLU A 90 1.25 15.99 0.00
N VAL A 91 -0.02 15.71 0.31
CA VAL A 91 -0.65 14.40 0.08
C VAL A 91 -1.95 14.52 -0.69
N GLN A 92 -2.32 13.47 -1.45
CA GLN A 92 -3.60 13.41 -2.14
C GLN A 92 -4.76 13.73 -1.17
N ARG A 93 -5.69 14.60 -1.62
CA ARG A 93 -6.79 15.13 -0.78
C ARG A 93 -7.56 14.06 -0.01
N SER A 94 -7.81 12.92 -0.65
CA SER A 94 -8.55 11.80 -0.06
C SER A 94 -7.85 11.15 1.15
N LEU A 95 -6.54 11.35 1.34
CA LEU A 95 -5.78 10.77 2.46
C LEU A 95 -5.55 11.77 3.61
N VAL A 96 -5.86 13.06 3.42
CA VAL A 96 -5.53 14.11 4.39
C VAL A 96 -6.05 13.79 5.79
N ASP A 97 -7.32 13.44 5.91
CA ASP A 97 -7.94 13.20 7.21
C ASP A 97 -7.45 11.89 7.84
N LEU A 98 -7.24 10.86 7.03
CA LEU A 98 -6.68 9.58 7.50
C LEU A 98 -5.25 9.75 8.04
N ILE A 99 -4.41 10.53 7.37
CA ILE A 99 -3.04 10.80 7.81
C ILE A 99 -3.03 11.70 9.04
N ARG A 100 -3.88 12.73 9.11
CA ARG A 100 -4.02 13.58 10.31
C ARG A 100 -4.46 12.77 11.52
N ALA A 101 -5.37 11.81 11.35
CA ALA A 101 -5.82 10.93 12.42
C ALA A 101 -4.68 10.06 12.99
N ALA A 102 -3.61 9.82 12.23
CA ALA A 102 -2.41 9.10 12.72
C ALA A 102 -1.66 9.87 13.83
N GLY A 103 -1.88 11.18 13.97
CA GLY A 103 -1.39 11.97 15.10
C GLY A 103 0.12 12.23 15.10
N TRP A 104 0.77 12.15 13.94
CA TRP A 104 2.20 12.41 13.82
C TRP A 104 2.52 13.91 13.92
N PRO A 105 3.69 14.31 14.44
CA PRO A 105 4.08 15.71 14.57
C PRO A 105 4.58 16.28 13.22
N ILE A 106 3.71 16.26 12.22
CA ILE A 106 3.97 16.75 10.86
C ILE A 106 2.83 17.67 10.42
N GLU A 107 3.13 18.62 9.55
CA GLU A 107 2.11 19.39 8.85
C GLU A 107 1.57 18.54 7.68
N VAL A 108 0.25 18.52 7.48
CA VAL A 108 -0.40 17.77 6.40
C VAL A 108 -1.21 18.74 5.55
N VAL A 109 -0.83 18.84 4.27
CA VAL A 109 -1.44 19.71 3.27
C VAL A 109 -1.97 18.87 2.13
N ALA A 110 -3.15 19.24 1.61
CA ALA A 110 -3.72 18.60 0.43
C ALA A 110 -2.90 19.01 -0.80
N PHE A 111 -2.51 18.03 -1.61
CA PHE A 111 -1.92 18.26 -2.93
C PHE A 111 -2.95 18.93 -3.84
N ASP A 112 -2.58 20.09 -4.34
CA ASP A 112 -3.32 20.87 -5.32
C ASP A 112 -2.41 21.08 -6.54
N GLU A 113 -2.72 20.40 -7.64
CA GLU A 113 -1.93 20.48 -8.88
C GLU A 113 -1.83 21.91 -9.43
N GLN A 114 -2.83 22.75 -9.15
CA GLN A 114 -2.86 24.15 -9.60
C GLN A 114 -2.04 25.06 -8.68
N HIS A 115 -1.87 24.68 -7.42
CA HIS A 115 -1.22 25.48 -6.40
C HIS A 115 -0.30 24.61 -5.51
N PRO A 116 0.73 23.97 -6.09
CA PRO A 116 1.63 23.13 -5.30
C PRO A 116 2.35 23.98 -4.24
N ILE A 117 2.59 23.41 -3.06
CA ILE A 117 3.30 24.14 -2.01
C ILE A 117 4.76 24.40 -2.43
N PRO A 118 5.36 25.53 -2.00
CA PRO A 118 6.75 25.85 -2.32
C PRO A 118 7.72 24.73 -1.90
N CYS A 119 8.84 24.62 -2.62
CA CYS A 119 9.93 23.70 -2.22
C CYS A 119 10.43 24.00 -0.80
N GLY A 120 10.78 22.95 -0.08
CA GLY A 120 11.44 23.02 1.21
C GLY A 120 12.95 23.25 1.09
N GLU A 121 13.67 23.07 2.20
CA GLU A 121 15.14 22.95 2.14
C GLU A 121 15.54 21.63 1.47
N VAL A 122 14.74 20.58 1.70
CA VAL A 122 14.83 19.28 1.05
C VAL A 122 13.41 18.86 0.67
N ASP A 123 13.22 18.49 -0.59
CA ASP A 123 12.01 17.84 -1.06
C ASP A 123 12.33 16.36 -1.28
N VAL A 124 11.45 15.47 -0.85
CA VAL A 124 11.62 14.02 -1.03
C VAL A 124 10.29 13.39 -1.43
N GLU A 125 10.31 12.47 -2.40
CA GLU A 125 9.11 11.72 -2.74
C GLU A 125 8.88 10.63 -1.69
N ILE A 126 7.62 10.36 -1.31
CA ILE A 126 7.32 9.46 -0.19
C ILE A 126 7.88 8.04 -0.39
N THR A 127 7.94 7.55 -1.62
CA THR A 127 8.51 6.25 -2.01
C THR A 127 10.03 6.18 -1.95
N GLU A 128 10.71 7.33 -1.76
CA GLU A 128 12.15 7.40 -1.54
C GLU A 128 12.51 7.43 -0.05
N LEU A 129 11.54 7.43 0.87
CA LEU A 129 11.79 7.60 2.31
C LEU A 129 12.55 6.44 2.96
N ASP A 130 12.31 5.20 2.53
CA ASP A 130 13.06 4.04 3.05
C ASP A 130 14.55 4.19 2.73
N PHE A 131 14.86 4.62 1.51
CA PHE A 131 16.21 4.88 1.03
C PHE A 131 16.84 6.11 1.70
N ALA A 132 16.12 7.24 1.73
CA ALA A 132 16.60 8.49 2.33
C ALA A 132 16.88 8.35 3.83
N LEU A 133 16.13 7.50 4.52
CA LEU A 133 16.31 7.20 5.94
C LEU A 133 17.20 5.99 6.21
N ARG A 134 17.57 5.22 5.18
CA ARG A 134 18.20 3.90 5.30
C ARG A 134 17.45 3.02 6.31
N ALA A 135 16.14 2.99 6.16
CA ALA A 135 15.22 2.34 7.07
C ALA A 135 14.45 1.24 6.32
N PRO A 136 14.76 -0.05 6.57
CA PRO A 136 13.98 -1.12 5.99
C PRO A 136 12.61 -1.21 6.69
N PRO A 137 11.64 -1.94 6.13
CA PRO A 137 10.26 -2.01 6.66
C PRO A 137 10.16 -2.41 8.14
N GLU A 138 11.09 -3.21 8.63
CA GLU A 138 11.17 -3.70 10.01
C GLU A 138 11.43 -2.58 11.02
N LEU A 139 12.04 -1.46 10.60
CA LEU A 139 12.23 -0.29 11.46
C LEU A 139 11.00 0.62 11.53
N ALA A 140 9.94 0.31 10.78
CA ALA A 140 8.68 1.03 10.76
C ALA A 140 7.47 0.06 10.74
N PRO A 141 7.33 -0.86 11.72
CA PRO A 141 6.32 -1.91 11.67
C PRO A 141 4.88 -1.35 11.78
N PRO A 142 3.87 -2.08 11.28
CA PRO A 142 2.46 -1.74 11.54
C PRO A 142 2.06 -2.05 13.00
N PRO A 143 0.92 -1.52 13.49
CA PRO A 143 0.08 -0.53 12.82
C PRO A 143 0.73 0.86 12.88
N TYR A 144 0.58 1.63 11.81
CA TYR A 144 1.00 3.03 11.77
C TYR A 144 -0.15 3.97 11.37
N LEU A 145 -1.28 3.44 10.90
CA LEU A 145 -2.51 4.20 10.75
C LEU A 145 -3.55 3.75 11.78
N ASN A 146 -4.51 4.62 12.05
CA ASN A 146 -5.71 4.29 12.81
C ASN A 146 -6.94 4.81 12.06
N ALA A 147 -8.08 4.16 12.27
CA ALA A 147 -9.35 4.53 11.68
C ALA A 147 -10.48 4.18 12.65
N PRO A 148 -11.61 4.93 12.63
CA PRO A 148 -12.82 4.49 13.32
C PRO A 148 -13.26 3.13 12.78
N ARG A 149 -14.12 2.42 13.51
CA ARG A 149 -14.66 1.14 13.06
C ARG A 149 -16.09 1.34 12.56
N ALA A 150 -16.39 0.76 11.41
CA ALA A 150 -17.77 0.63 10.96
C ALA A 150 -18.54 -0.33 11.89
N ILE A 151 -19.88 -0.40 11.74
CA ILE A 151 -20.70 -1.41 12.40
C ILE A 151 -21.01 -2.48 11.36
N LEU A 152 -20.47 -3.68 11.54
CA LEU A 152 -20.68 -4.83 10.66
C LEU A 152 -21.10 -6.06 11.48
N PRO A 153 -21.80 -7.03 10.88
CA PRO A 153 -22.02 -8.32 11.51
C PRO A 153 -20.70 -8.98 11.95
N PRO A 154 -20.65 -9.66 13.11
CA PRO A 154 -19.46 -10.39 13.52
C PRO A 154 -18.99 -11.39 12.46
N GLY A 155 -17.68 -11.52 12.27
CA GLY A 155 -17.09 -12.42 11.27
C GLY A 155 -17.13 -11.89 9.83
N THR A 156 -17.49 -10.62 9.62
CA THR A 156 -17.55 -10.04 8.26
C THR A 156 -16.17 -10.04 7.59
N ILE A 157 -16.13 -10.56 6.36
CA ILE A 157 -14.95 -10.56 5.49
C ILE A 157 -15.07 -9.40 4.49
N ALA A 158 -14.03 -8.58 4.39
CA ALA A 158 -13.96 -7.55 3.37
C ALA A 158 -13.22 -8.05 2.14
N ILE A 159 -13.83 -7.96 0.97
CA ILE A 159 -13.28 -8.47 -0.28
C ILE A 159 -12.96 -7.33 -1.25
N CYS A 160 -11.84 -7.44 -1.96
CA CYS A 160 -11.48 -6.52 -3.04
C CYS A 160 -10.87 -7.31 -4.20
N HIS A 161 -11.66 -7.53 -5.23
CA HIS A 161 -11.27 -8.36 -6.38
C HIS A 161 -10.61 -7.56 -7.51
N GLN A 162 -10.67 -6.22 -7.45
CA GLN A 162 -10.31 -5.33 -8.56
C GLN A 162 -9.10 -4.46 -8.20
N ALA A 163 -8.10 -4.47 -9.08
CA ALA A 163 -6.96 -3.56 -9.03
C ALA A 163 -7.28 -2.24 -9.76
N GLY A 164 -6.41 -1.24 -9.57
CA GLY A 164 -6.47 0.00 -10.34
C GLY A 164 -6.24 -0.21 -11.83
N GLY A 165 -6.63 0.76 -12.65
CA GLY A 165 -6.66 0.64 -14.12
C GLY A 165 -5.31 0.48 -14.84
N TRP A 166 -4.19 0.48 -14.12
CA TRP A 166 -2.85 0.40 -14.70
C TRP A 166 -2.31 -1.03 -14.86
N ASP A 167 -2.86 -2.01 -14.13
CA ASP A 167 -2.43 -3.41 -14.18
C ASP A 167 -3.61 -4.37 -13.96
N GLY A 168 -4.35 -4.63 -15.03
CA GLY A 168 -5.52 -5.50 -15.00
C GLY A 168 -5.22 -6.97 -14.70
N GLU A 169 -3.96 -7.41 -14.84
CA GLU A 169 -3.57 -8.80 -14.53
C GLU A 169 -3.69 -9.13 -13.03
N ARG A 170 -3.73 -8.09 -12.17
CA ARG A 170 -3.93 -8.22 -10.73
C ARG A 170 -5.37 -8.53 -10.35
N SER A 171 -6.33 -8.20 -11.22
CA SER A 171 -7.75 -8.35 -10.93
C SER A 171 -8.19 -9.82 -11.04
N VAL A 172 -9.03 -10.22 -10.09
CA VAL A 172 -9.64 -11.55 -10.03
C VAL A 172 -11.09 -11.41 -10.52
N PRO A 173 -11.59 -12.32 -11.39
CA PRO A 173 -13.00 -12.33 -11.74
C PRO A 173 -13.89 -12.45 -10.50
N GLN A 174 -14.80 -11.48 -10.32
CA GLN A 174 -15.60 -11.35 -9.11
C GLN A 174 -16.33 -12.65 -8.73
N GLY A 175 -16.89 -13.37 -9.72
CA GLY A 175 -17.60 -14.63 -9.49
C GLY A 175 -16.80 -15.73 -8.77
N LEU A 176 -15.46 -15.66 -8.77
CA LEU A 176 -14.62 -16.60 -8.02
C LEU A 176 -14.65 -16.37 -6.49
N PHE A 177 -15.22 -15.25 -6.01
CA PHE A 177 -15.43 -14.99 -4.58
C PHE A 177 -16.76 -15.52 -4.06
N ALA A 178 -17.68 -15.99 -4.92
CA ALA A 178 -18.98 -16.48 -4.48
C ALA A 178 -18.91 -17.59 -3.40
N PRO A 179 -17.96 -18.55 -3.45
CA PRO A 179 -17.79 -19.53 -2.37
C PRO A 179 -17.43 -18.91 -1.01
N ILE A 180 -16.69 -17.79 -1.00
CA ILE A 180 -16.33 -17.08 0.23
C ILE A 180 -17.58 -16.41 0.83
N CYS A 181 -18.39 -15.75 0.00
CA CYS A 181 -19.65 -15.13 0.43
C CYS A 181 -20.68 -16.16 0.96
N ALA A 182 -20.58 -17.42 0.54
CA ALA A 182 -21.42 -18.50 1.08
C ALA A 182 -20.97 -18.99 2.48
N LEU A 183 -19.72 -18.73 2.87
CA LEU A 183 -19.15 -19.15 4.15
C LEU A 183 -19.27 -18.10 5.25
N ALA A 184 -19.36 -16.81 4.89
CA ALA A 184 -19.33 -15.70 5.83
C ALA A 184 -20.06 -14.46 5.29
N PRO A 185 -20.59 -13.58 6.17
CA PRO A 185 -21.02 -12.26 5.75
C PRO A 185 -19.86 -11.52 5.08
N CYS A 186 -20.10 -10.93 3.91
CA CYS A 186 -19.08 -10.24 3.15
C CYS A 186 -19.45 -8.80 2.84
N ILE A 187 -18.46 -7.93 2.73
CA ILE A 187 -18.58 -6.59 2.14
C ILE A 187 -17.60 -6.44 0.98
N THR A 188 -17.97 -5.68 -0.05
CA THR A 188 -17.04 -5.31 -1.11
C THR A 188 -16.34 -3.99 -0.78
N LEU A 189 -15.03 -3.92 -1.07
CA LEU A 189 -14.20 -2.73 -1.05
C LEU A 189 -13.93 -2.18 -2.47
N VAL A 190 -14.71 -2.65 -3.45
CA VAL A 190 -14.76 -2.13 -4.82
C VAL A 190 -15.92 -1.13 -4.91
N ALA A 191 -15.72 0.01 -5.57
CA ALA A 191 -16.67 1.12 -5.57
C ALA A 191 -17.95 0.82 -6.37
N GLU A 192 -17.82 0.00 -7.40
CA GLU A 192 -18.88 -0.41 -8.29
C GLU A 192 -19.85 -1.40 -7.61
N PRO A 193 -21.13 -1.46 -8.05
CA PRO A 193 -22.07 -2.45 -7.57
C PRO A 193 -21.56 -3.89 -7.75
N SER A 194 -21.82 -4.74 -6.76
CA SER A 194 -21.39 -6.14 -6.78
C SER A 194 -22.54 -7.08 -7.12
N GLU A 195 -22.24 -8.12 -7.90
CA GLU A 195 -23.15 -9.23 -8.20
C GLU A 195 -23.05 -10.34 -7.13
N LEU A 196 -22.10 -10.23 -6.21
CA LEU A 196 -21.93 -11.16 -5.10
C LEU A 196 -22.97 -10.91 -4.01
N ASP A 197 -23.19 -11.92 -3.18
CA ASP A 197 -23.98 -11.77 -1.97
C ASP A 197 -23.16 -11.07 -0.87
N VAL A 198 -23.01 -9.76 -1.02
CA VAL A 198 -22.36 -8.86 -0.05
C VAL A 198 -23.39 -7.94 0.60
N ILE A 199 -23.10 -7.46 1.81
CA ILE A 199 -23.99 -6.58 2.58
C ILE A 199 -24.17 -5.23 1.86
N ASN A 200 -23.09 -4.66 1.33
CA ASN A 200 -23.09 -3.38 0.60
C ASN A 200 -23.13 -3.59 -0.93
N ARG A 201 -24.22 -4.16 -1.46
CA ARG A 201 -24.35 -4.48 -2.90
C ARG A 201 -24.16 -3.30 -3.84
N LEU A 202 -24.37 -2.07 -3.36
CA LEU A 202 -24.18 -0.84 -4.15
C LEU A 202 -22.70 -0.44 -4.30
N GLY A 203 -21.78 -1.15 -3.65
CA GLY A 203 -20.34 -0.89 -3.70
C GLY A 203 -19.78 -0.25 -2.42
N CYS A 204 -18.47 -0.05 -2.42
CA CYS A 204 -17.72 0.64 -1.39
C CYS A 204 -17.87 2.16 -1.55
N PRO A 205 -18.02 2.94 -0.46
CA PRO A 205 -18.04 4.39 -0.56
C PRO A 205 -16.77 4.93 -1.22
N LEU A 206 -16.91 5.92 -2.11
CA LEU A 206 -15.79 6.69 -2.67
C LEU A 206 -15.25 7.73 -1.66
N ASP A 207 -15.12 7.30 -0.40
CA ASP A 207 -14.58 8.07 0.71
C ASP A 207 -13.55 7.21 1.45
N MET A 208 -12.36 7.77 1.68
CA MET A 208 -11.27 7.01 2.29
C MET A 208 -11.53 6.75 3.76
N GLY A 209 -12.15 7.69 4.49
CA GLY A 209 -12.48 7.51 5.90
C GLY A 209 -13.46 6.35 6.09
N ALA A 210 -14.51 6.30 5.28
CA ALA A 210 -15.49 5.22 5.27
C ALA A 210 -14.86 3.88 4.83
N THR A 211 -14.02 3.88 3.80
CA THR A 211 -13.29 2.68 3.35
C THR A 211 -12.37 2.14 4.46
N ALA A 212 -11.60 3.02 5.11
CA ALA A 212 -10.75 2.66 6.24
C ALA A 212 -11.56 2.13 7.42
N ALA A 213 -12.77 2.65 7.66
CA ALA A 213 -13.64 2.17 8.72
C ALA A 213 -14.20 0.76 8.47
N LEU A 214 -14.53 0.45 7.21
CA LEU A 214 -14.91 -0.90 6.78
C LEU A 214 -13.75 -1.89 6.94
N VAL A 215 -12.55 -1.51 6.48
CA VAL A 215 -11.32 -2.30 6.65
C VAL A 215 -11.01 -2.51 8.13
N ALA A 216 -11.13 -1.47 8.96
CA ALA A 216 -10.84 -1.53 10.37
C ALA A 216 -11.78 -2.48 11.14
N GLU A 217 -13.03 -2.61 10.71
CA GLU A 217 -14.01 -3.50 11.34
C GLU A 217 -13.96 -4.94 10.83
N ALA A 218 -13.56 -5.15 9.57
CA ALA A 218 -13.48 -6.49 8.99
C ALA A 218 -12.65 -7.47 9.84
N SER A 219 -13.16 -8.69 9.97
CA SER A 219 -12.46 -9.78 10.67
C SER A 219 -11.28 -10.32 9.84
N LEU A 220 -11.41 -10.27 8.52
CA LEU A 220 -10.39 -10.61 7.53
C LEU A 220 -10.58 -9.73 6.28
N VAL A 221 -9.47 -9.30 5.69
CA VAL A 221 -9.46 -8.65 4.37
C VAL A 221 -8.90 -9.64 3.34
N ILE A 222 -9.64 -9.91 2.27
CA ILE A 222 -9.16 -10.71 1.12
C ILE A 222 -9.11 -9.78 -0.09
N THR A 223 -7.90 -9.42 -0.53
CA THR A 223 -7.71 -8.36 -1.52
C THR A 223 -6.64 -8.71 -2.52
N VAL A 224 -6.76 -8.19 -3.74
CA VAL A 224 -5.67 -8.16 -4.73
C VAL A 224 -4.62 -7.10 -4.39
N ASP A 225 -3.52 -7.07 -5.14
CA ASP A 225 -2.46 -6.07 -5.00
C ASP A 225 -2.91 -4.65 -5.42
N THR A 226 -3.52 -3.92 -4.48
CA THR A 226 -4.06 -2.56 -4.64
C THR A 226 -3.89 -1.76 -3.34
N MET A 227 -4.35 -0.50 -3.31
CA MET A 227 -4.31 0.36 -2.12
C MET A 227 -4.96 -0.29 -0.89
N ILE A 228 -5.97 -1.15 -1.07
CA ILE A 228 -6.65 -1.86 0.01
C ILE A 228 -5.69 -2.80 0.77
N ALA A 229 -4.74 -3.44 0.07
CA ALA A 229 -3.71 -4.24 0.72
C ALA A 229 -2.88 -3.37 1.67
N HIS A 230 -2.44 -2.21 1.19
CA HIS A 230 -1.64 -1.26 1.99
C HIS A 230 -2.43 -0.65 3.14
N LEU A 231 -3.70 -0.32 2.93
CA LEU A 231 -4.60 0.21 3.97
C LEU A 231 -4.81 -0.84 5.08
N ALA A 232 -5.12 -2.09 4.71
CA ALA A 232 -5.30 -3.18 5.66
C ALA A 232 -4.00 -3.48 6.42
N GLY A 233 -2.86 -3.45 5.71
CA GLY A 233 -1.53 -3.61 6.30
C GLY A 233 -1.18 -2.50 7.30
N ALA A 234 -1.48 -1.25 6.96
CA ALA A 234 -1.24 -0.08 7.80
C ALA A 234 -2.09 -0.09 9.08
N LEU A 235 -3.31 -0.62 9.00
CA LEU A 235 -4.25 -0.82 10.10
C LEU A 235 -4.02 -2.13 10.88
N GLN A 236 -3.02 -2.93 10.48
CA GLN A 236 -2.70 -4.25 11.02
C GLN A 236 -3.93 -5.18 11.07
N LYS A 237 -4.66 -5.27 9.97
CA LYS A 237 -5.81 -6.18 9.83
C LYS A 237 -5.35 -7.53 9.29
N PRO A 238 -5.85 -8.66 9.83
CA PRO A 238 -5.64 -9.95 9.19
C PRO A 238 -5.99 -9.85 7.71
N THR A 239 -5.05 -10.21 6.85
CA THR A 239 -5.17 -9.96 5.41
C THR A 239 -4.62 -11.12 4.61
N TRP A 240 -5.41 -11.60 3.67
CA TRP A 240 -5.01 -12.57 2.66
C TRP A 240 -4.88 -11.85 1.32
N LEU A 241 -3.64 -11.72 0.85
CA LEU A 241 -3.29 -10.97 -0.34
C LEU A 241 -3.17 -11.90 -1.55
N LEU A 242 -3.95 -11.61 -2.58
CA LEU A 242 -4.00 -12.34 -3.84
C LEU A 242 -3.03 -11.70 -4.84
N LEU A 243 -2.03 -12.46 -5.26
CA LEU A 243 -0.92 -11.97 -6.08
C LEU A 243 -0.91 -12.66 -7.44
N LYS A 244 -0.75 -11.85 -8.49
CA LYS A 244 -0.50 -12.36 -9.85
C LYS A 244 0.84 -13.11 -9.92
N ALA A 245 1.02 -13.90 -10.97
CA ALA A 245 2.17 -14.81 -11.09
C ALA A 245 3.53 -14.08 -11.03
N ARG A 246 3.61 -12.90 -11.64
CA ARG A 246 4.75 -11.98 -11.54
C ARG A 246 4.34 -10.78 -10.68
N PRO A 247 4.47 -10.86 -9.36
CA PRO A 247 4.00 -9.82 -8.45
C PRO A 247 4.80 -8.53 -8.61
N ASP A 248 4.38 -7.48 -7.94
CA ASP A 248 5.17 -6.25 -7.82
C ASP A 248 6.51 -6.43 -7.05
N TRP A 249 7.41 -5.44 -7.09
CA TRP A 249 8.69 -5.43 -6.37
C TRP A 249 8.51 -5.47 -4.85
N ARG A 250 7.36 -4.98 -4.35
CA ARG A 250 7.01 -4.95 -2.92
C ARG A 250 6.88 -6.34 -2.31
N TRP A 251 6.47 -7.32 -3.12
CA TRP A 251 6.11 -8.64 -2.62
C TRP A 251 7.19 -9.65 -2.95
N PRO A 252 7.60 -10.50 -1.99
CA PRO A 252 8.61 -11.52 -2.26
C PRO A 252 8.14 -12.48 -3.35
N ALA A 253 9.10 -12.99 -4.12
CA ALA A 253 8.82 -13.90 -5.24
C ALA A 253 8.28 -15.27 -4.74
N GLU A 254 8.74 -15.70 -3.56
CA GLU A 254 8.39 -16.96 -2.93
C GLU A 254 8.00 -16.75 -1.46
N GLY A 255 7.44 -17.79 -0.83
CA GLY A 255 6.99 -17.73 0.55
C GLY A 255 5.57 -17.15 0.72
N ALA A 256 5.08 -17.21 1.95
CA ALA A 256 3.70 -16.87 2.31
C ALA A 256 3.55 -15.55 3.08
N GLY A 257 4.65 -14.86 3.41
CA GLY A 257 4.64 -13.62 4.21
C GLY A 257 5.29 -12.44 3.48
N SER A 258 5.28 -11.27 4.12
CA SER A 258 5.90 -10.04 3.60
C SER A 258 6.62 -9.27 4.71
N ALA A 259 7.85 -8.82 4.46
CA ALA A 259 8.56 -7.91 5.36
C ALA A 259 7.81 -6.57 5.54
N TRP A 260 7.12 -6.12 4.50
CA TRP A 260 6.31 -4.90 4.56
C TRP A 260 5.13 -5.05 5.53
N TYR A 261 4.47 -6.22 5.50
CA TYR A 261 3.31 -6.51 6.34
C TYR A 261 3.39 -7.95 6.87
N PRO A 262 4.08 -8.18 8.02
CA PRO A 262 4.34 -9.52 8.53
C PRO A 262 3.09 -10.34 8.89
N HIS A 263 1.95 -9.68 9.11
CA HIS A 263 0.66 -10.30 9.44
C HIS A 263 -0.17 -10.69 8.20
N MET A 264 0.35 -10.50 6.99
CA MET A 264 -0.33 -10.89 5.76
C MET A 264 0.03 -12.31 5.35
N LYS A 265 -0.97 -13.04 4.85
CA LYS A 265 -0.78 -14.31 4.14
C LYS A 265 -0.88 -14.08 2.63
N LEU A 266 0.14 -14.51 1.90
CA LEU A 266 0.23 -14.32 0.45
C LEU A 266 -0.25 -15.56 -0.30
N TYR A 267 -1.19 -15.39 -1.23
CA TYR A 267 -1.62 -16.41 -2.18
C TYR A 267 -1.25 -15.97 -3.59
N ARG A 268 -0.33 -16.69 -4.22
CA ARG A 268 0.18 -16.34 -5.54
C ARG A 268 -0.31 -17.30 -6.61
N GLN A 269 -0.64 -16.75 -7.77
CA GLN A 269 -0.92 -17.53 -8.97
C GLN A 269 0.26 -18.47 -9.30
N PRO A 270 0.01 -19.78 -9.53
CA PRO A 270 1.04 -20.68 -10.01
C PRO A 270 1.42 -20.37 -11.47
N ARG A 271 0.47 -19.87 -12.26
CA ARG A 271 0.64 -19.44 -13.66
C ARG A 271 -0.23 -18.22 -13.91
N ALA A 272 0.22 -17.33 -14.80
CA ALA A 272 -0.53 -16.11 -15.14
C ALA A 272 -1.96 -16.45 -15.56
N GLY A 273 -2.94 -15.79 -14.94
CA GLY A 273 -4.36 -16.00 -15.20
C GLY A 273 -5.00 -17.16 -14.43
N ASP A 274 -4.24 -18.01 -13.74
CA ASP A 274 -4.78 -19.11 -12.95
C ASP A 274 -5.27 -18.65 -11.56
N TRP A 275 -6.29 -17.79 -11.57
CA TRP A 275 -6.98 -17.37 -10.36
C TRP A 275 -7.86 -18.47 -9.75
N LYS A 276 -8.29 -19.45 -10.54
CA LYS A 276 -9.11 -20.57 -10.04
C LYS A 276 -8.35 -21.38 -9.00
N THR A 277 -7.09 -21.72 -9.26
CA THR A 277 -6.26 -22.43 -8.27
C THR A 277 -6.04 -21.61 -7.00
N VAL A 278 -5.81 -20.31 -7.14
CA VAL A 278 -5.65 -19.39 -5.99
C VAL A 278 -6.93 -19.38 -5.15
N MET A 279 -8.07 -19.15 -5.77
CA MET A 279 -9.35 -19.02 -5.06
C MET A 279 -9.84 -20.34 -4.45
N ALA A 280 -9.53 -21.47 -5.08
CA ALA A 280 -9.78 -22.80 -4.50
C ALA A 280 -8.99 -22.99 -3.19
N ARG A 281 -7.70 -22.59 -3.17
CA ARG A 281 -6.88 -22.63 -1.95
C ARG A 281 -7.38 -21.68 -0.88
N VAL A 282 -7.72 -20.44 -1.25
CA VAL A 282 -8.30 -19.46 -0.32
C VAL A 282 -9.59 -19.98 0.31
N THR A 283 -10.49 -20.54 -0.48
CA THR A 283 -11.77 -21.08 0.02
C THR A 283 -11.55 -22.27 0.95
N HIS A 284 -10.62 -23.17 0.57
CA HIS A 284 -10.24 -24.31 1.41
C HIS A 284 -9.70 -23.85 2.77
N ASP A 285 -8.71 -22.95 2.76
CA ASP A 285 -8.09 -22.43 3.98
C ASP A 285 -9.11 -21.69 4.86
N LEU A 286 -10.04 -20.93 4.25
CA LEU A 286 -11.11 -20.25 4.98
C LEU A 286 -12.07 -21.23 5.65
N SER A 287 -12.46 -22.31 4.95
CA SER A 287 -13.35 -23.34 5.50
C SER A 287 -12.75 -24.11 6.67
N ALA A 288 -11.41 -24.12 6.79
CA ALA A 288 -10.70 -24.76 7.89
C ALA A 288 -10.60 -23.87 9.14
N CYS A 289 -10.93 -22.58 9.06
CA CYS A 289 -10.95 -21.68 10.21
C CYS A 289 -12.15 -22.01 11.12
N HIS A 290 -11.89 -22.55 12.30
CA HIS A 290 -12.94 -22.96 13.27
C HIS A 290 -13.73 -21.79 13.87
N ALA A 291 -13.18 -20.57 13.83
CA ALA A 291 -13.87 -19.33 14.17
C ALA A 291 -13.47 -18.24 13.17
N LEU A 292 -14.45 -17.45 12.69
CA LEU A 292 -14.18 -16.28 11.86
C LEU A 292 -13.80 -15.08 12.75
N ASP A 293 -12.77 -15.26 13.57
CA ASP A 293 -12.22 -14.20 14.43
C ASP A 293 -10.78 -13.86 14.02
N ALA A 294 -10.33 -12.66 14.37
CA ALA A 294 -9.02 -12.16 13.94
C ALA A 294 -7.83 -13.04 14.35
N ARG A 295 -7.99 -13.90 15.37
CA ARG A 295 -6.94 -14.80 15.87
C ARG A 295 -6.78 -16.07 15.03
N SER A 296 -7.82 -16.43 14.28
CA SER A 296 -7.86 -17.66 13.48
C SER A 296 -7.25 -17.51 12.07
N PHE A 297 -6.82 -16.29 11.71
CA PHE A 297 -6.37 -15.96 10.35
C PHE A 297 -4.87 -15.64 10.21
N THR A 298 -4.15 -15.61 11.33
CA THR A 298 -2.69 -15.35 11.42
C THR A 298 -1.87 -16.62 11.49
#